data_AF-A0A1B0GNK1-F1
#
_entry.id   AF-A0A1B0GNK1-F1
#
_cell.length_a   1.000
_cell.length_b   1.000
_cell.length_c   1.000
_cell.angle_alpha   90.00
_cell.angle_beta   90.00
_cell.angle_gamma   90.00
#
_symmetry.space_group_name_H-M   'P 1'
#
loop_
_entity.id
_entity.type
_entity.pdbx_description
1 polymer ?
#
loop_
_entity_poly.entity_id
_entity_poly.type
_entity_poly.pdbx_seq_one_letter_code
_entity_poly.pdbx_strand_id
1 'polypeptide(L)'
;MYFAGWWATGNEVTNHSSVIHEYYSRECNNPVHVTVDTSLQGGRMGLKAFVCVSLGVPGGKTGNMFTPINIEITSYAPETVGLQLCQKTIGVSNSSRSRAVQPMVDLAQVAEAASKLLSLLDQVLVYVEDVLSGKQQADNSVGRALLDLIHSVPNMSTDQFAQMFNSNVKDLLMVVTLSQLIKTQLQLNEKLPFLCSN
;
A
#
# COMPACT_ATOMS: atom_id res chain seq x y z
N MET A 1 10.18 22.53 15.57
CA MET A 1 9.52 22.33 14.26
C MET A 1 10.64 22.36 13.23
N TYR A 2 11.02 21.23 12.64
CA TYR A 2 12.06 21.20 11.62
C TYR A 2 11.39 21.21 10.25
N PHE A 3 11.67 22.23 9.44
CA PHE A 3 11.27 22.26 8.05
C PHE A 3 12.31 21.47 7.24
N ALA A 4 11.86 20.58 6.35
CA ALA A 4 12.74 19.77 5.50
C ALA A 4 12.90 20.36 4.08
N GLY A 5 12.07 21.34 3.72
CA GLY A 5 12.03 21.88 2.36
C GLY A 5 10.69 22.51 2.02
N TRP A 6 10.41 22.61 0.72
CA TRP A 6 9.22 23.22 0.16
C TRP A 6 8.77 22.50 -1.12
N TRP A 7 7.49 22.66 -1.48
CA TRP A 7 6.92 22.00 -2.65
C TRP A 7 6.21 23.01 -3.57
N ALA A 8 6.08 22.67 -4.85
CA ALA A 8 5.34 23.45 -5.83
C ALA A 8 4.53 22.54 -6.77
N THR A 9 3.39 23.02 -7.23
CA THR A 9 2.64 22.40 -8.33
C THR A 9 3.28 22.79 -9.66
N GLY A 10 3.76 21.82 -10.43
CA GLY A 10 4.44 22.05 -11.70
C GLY A 10 5.28 20.85 -12.13
N ASN A 11 5.59 20.78 -13.43
CA ASN A 11 6.39 19.68 -13.99
C ASN A 11 7.90 19.98 -14.00
N GLU A 12 8.29 21.25 -13.92
CA GLU A 12 9.66 21.71 -14.12
C GLU A 12 10.08 22.79 -13.11
N VAL A 13 11.39 22.88 -12.88
CA VAL A 13 12.01 23.93 -12.07
C VAL A 13 12.12 25.19 -12.92
N THR A 14 11.60 26.30 -12.41
CA THR A 14 11.62 27.60 -13.10
C THR A 14 12.68 28.52 -12.51
N ASN A 15 12.98 29.63 -13.18
CA ASN A 15 13.91 30.65 -12.64
C ASN A 15 13.44 31.22 -11.28
N HIS A 16 12.13 31.24 -11.03
CA HIS A 16 11.57 31.67 -9.76
C HIS A 16 11.90 30.71 -8.61
N SER A 17 12.15 29.43 -8.91
CA SER A 17 12.53 28.43 -7.91
C SER A 17 13.84 28.78 -7.22
N SER A 18 14.78 29.47 -7.89
CA SER A 18 16.03 29.91 -7.25
C SER A 18 15.80 30.97 -6.18
N VAL A 19 14.88 31.91 -6.41
CA VAL A 19 14.56 33.00 -5.46
C VAL A 19 13.84 32.43 -4.23
N ILE A 20 12.88 31.53 -4.47
CA ILE A 20 12.14 30.85 -3.40
C ILE A 20 13.08 29.96 -2.58
N HIS A 21 14.00 29.25 -3.25
CA HIS A 21 14.97 28.41 -2.56
C HIS A 21 15.91 29.22 -1.66
N GLU A 22 16.37 30.40 -2.10
CA GLU A 22 17.20 31.28 -1.27
C GLU A 22 16.47 31.76 -0.02
N TYR A 23 15.15 32.02 -0.12
CA TYR A 23 14.33 32.36 1.04
C TYR A 23 14.29 31.21 2.05
N TYR A 24 13.99 29.99 1.61
CA TYR A 24 13.93 28.83 2.50
C TYR A 24 15.29 28.36 2.99
N SER A 25 16.38 28.60 2.27
CA SER A 25 17.74 28.24 2.72
C SER A 25 18.21 29.07 3.91
N ARG A 26 17.57 30.21 4.20
CA ARG A 26 17.83 31.01 5.41
C ARG A 26 17.20 30.39 6.66
N GLU A 27 16.10 29.66 6.49
CA GLU A 27 15.30 29.07 7.58
C GLU A 27 15.58 27.58 7.77
N CYS A 28 16.08 26.88 6.73
CA CYS A 28 16.33 25.45 6.72
C CYS A 28 17.70 25.16 6.12
N ASN A 29 18.49 24.31 6.78
CA ASN A 29 19.75 23.82 6.24
C ASN A 29 19.46 22.72 5.19
N ASN A 30 19.89 22.93 3.95
CA ASN A 30 19.67 22.04 2.80
C ASN A 30 18.17 21.75 2.49
N PRO A 31 17.36 22.77 2.14
CA PRO A 31 15.94 22.55 1.86
C PRO A 31 15.75 21.74 0.57
N VAL A 32 14.92 20.70 0.62
CA VAL A 32 14.54 19.92 -0.58
C VAL A 32 13.39 20.61 -1.32
N HIS A 33 13.50 20.74 -2.64
CA HIS A 33 12.43 21.23 -3.49
C HIS A 33 11.68 20.07 -4.16
N VAL A 34 10.37 19.94 -3.93
CA VAL A 34 9.55 18.90 -4.54
C VAL A 34 8.57 19.50 -5.53
N THR A 35 8.56 19.03 -6.77
CA THR A 35 7.57 19.41 -7.78
C THR A 35 6.54 18.30 -7.96
N VAL A 36 5.27 18.66 -7.85
CA VAL A 36 4.13 17.77 -8.01
C VAL A 36 3.39 18.15 -9.29
N ASP A 37 3.38 17.26 -10.26
CA ASP A 37 2.55 17.39 -11.46
C ASP A 37 1.13 16.88 -11.19
N THR A 38 0.18 17.80 -11.23
CA THR A 38 -1.25 17.55 -11.04
C THR A 38 -2.01 17.40 -12.36
N SER A 39 -1.33 17.47 -13.50
CA SER A 39 -1.95 17.33 -14.83
C SER A 39 -2.58 15.95 -15.06
N LEU A 40 -2.24 14.95 -14.24
CA LEU A 40 -2.71 13.56 -14.30
C LEU A 40 -2.49 12.92 -15.69
N GLN A 41 -1.64 13.51 -16.53
CA GLN A 41 -1.32 12.99 -17.85
C GLN A 41 -0.54 11.67 -17.69
N GLY A 42 -1.13 10.57 -18.16
CA GLY A 42 -0.57 9.22 -18.01
C GLY A 42 -1.03 8.46 -16.75
N GLY A 43 -2.04 8.95 -16.02
CA GLY A 43 -2.65 8.20 -14.90
C GLY A 43 -1.75 8.01 -13.68
N ARG A 44 -0.65 8.77 -13.61
CA ARG A 44 0.29 8.79 -12.48
C ARG A 44 0.52 10.24 -12.05
N MET A 45 0.64 10.46 -10.74
CA MET A 45 1.10 11.74 -10.21
C MET A 45 2.61 11.86 -10.47
N GLY A 46 3.03 12.87 -11.22
CA GLY A 46 4.44 13.10 -11.50
C GLY A 46 5.12 13.75 -10.31
N LEU A 47 5.92 13.00 -9.56
CA LEU A 47 6.67 13.54 -8.41
C LEU A 47 8.16 13.60 -8.78
N LYS A 48 8.76 14.79 -8.67
CA LYS A 48 10.21 14.99 -8.82
C LYS A 48 10.71 15.79 -7.62
N ALA A 49 11.91 15.49 -7.14
CA ALA A 49 12.54 16.20 -6.05
C ALA A 49 13.93 16.64 -6.48
N PHE A 50 14.34 17.79 -5.98
CA PHE A 50 15.56 18.46 -6.37
C PHE A 50 16.29 18.98 -5.13
N VAL A 51 17.60 18.86 -5.14
CA VAL A 51 18.51 19.52 -4.19
C VAL A 51 19.25 20.62 -4.92
N CYS A 52 19.31 21.80 -4.30
CA CYS A 52 20.10 22.90 -4.83
C CYS A 52 21.55 22.73 -4.42
N VAL A 53 22.45 22.77 -5.40
CA VAL A 53 23.90 22.80 -5.20
C VAL A 53 24.42 24.10 -5.78
N SER A 54 25.11 24.88 -4.94
CA SER A 54 25.78 26.09 -5.40
C SER A 54 26.93 25.71 -6.34
N LEU A 55 26.81 26.09 -7.59
CA LEU A 55 27.79 25.85 -8.64
C LEU A 55 28.51 27.17 -8.94
N GLY A 56 29.83 27.20 -8.82
CA GLY A 56 30.61 28.40 -9.11
C GLY A 56 32.07 28.07 -9.36
N VAL A 57 32.71 28.88 -10.20
CA VAL A 57 34.15 28.83 -10.45
C VAL A 57 34.83 29.81 -9.48
N PRO A 58 35.98 29.49 -8.85
CA PRO A 58 36.70 30.45 -8.03
C PRO A 58 37.01 31.72 -8.83
N GLY A 59 36.44 32.86 -8.43
CA GLY A 59 36.58 34.16 -9.11
C GLY A 59 35.56 34.46 -10.23
N GLY A 60 34.58 33.59 -10.46
CA GLY A 60 33.54 33.74 -11.49
C GLY A 60 32.12 34.02 -10.95
N LYS A 61 31.12 33.93 -11.84
CA LYS A 61 29.70 34.03 -11.46
C LYS A 61 29.29 32.77 -10.69
N THR A 62 28.71 32.95 -9.53
CA THR A 62 28.06 31.89 -8.75
C THR A 62 26.64 31.68 -9.27
N GLY A 63 26.21 30.42 -9.34
CA GLY A 63 24.87 30.02 -9.73
C GLY A 63 24.36 28.88 -8.85
N ASN A 64 23.06 28.64 -8.92
CA ASN A 64 22.40 27.57 -8.19
C ASN A 64 21.92 26.51 -9.19
N MET A 65 22.30 25.26 -8.98
CA MET A 65 21.89 24.14 -9.82
C MET A 65 20.98 23.20 -9.05
N PHE A 66 19.79 22.93 -9.60
CA PHE A 66 18.85 21.96 -9.05
C PHE A 66 19.13 20.58 -9.64
N THR A 67 19.64 19.67 -8.80
CA THR A 67 19.95 18.29 -9.19
C THR A 67 18.81 17.38 -8.76
N PRO A 68 18.23 16.57 -9.68
CA PRO A 68 17.16 15.65 -9.32
C PRO A 68 17.67 14.55 -8.39
N ILE A 69 16.85 14.18 -7.41
CA ILE A 69 17.09 13.07 -6.49
C ILE A 69 16.01 12.00 -6.65
N ASN A 70 16.36 10.75 -6.38
CA ASN A 70 15.41 9.65 -6.38
C ASN A 70 14.40 9.83 -5.24
N ILE A 71 13.13 9.58 -5.55
CA ILE A 71 12.05 9.67 -4.58
C ILE A 71 11.40 8.31 -4.46
N GLU A 72 11.13 7.93 -3.22
CA GLU A 72 10.29 6.79 -2.89
C GLU A 72 9.11 7.30 -2.07
N ILE A 73 7.90 6.88 -2.44
CA ILE A 73 6.70 7.17 -1.67
C ILE A 73 6.51 6.02 -0.69
N THR A 74 6.76 6.28 0.58
CA THR A 74 6.50 5.33 1.66
C THR A 74 5.15 5.67 2.31
N SER A 75 4.35 4.65 2.58
CA SER A 75 3.08 4.78 3.29
C SER A 75 3.11 3.96 4.58
N TYR A 76 2.53 4.49 5.65
CA TYR A 76 2.40 3.76 6.91
C TYR A 76 1.19 2.82 6.91
N ALA A 77 1.19 1.80 7.77
CA ALA A 77 0.11 0.81 7.82
C ALA A 77 -1.31 1.44 7.96
N PRO A 78 -1.55 2.44 8.83
CA PRO A 78 -2.86 3.10 8.91
C PRO A 78 -3.24 3.86 7.63
N GLU A 79 -2.27 4.46 6.96
CA GLU A 79 -2.48 5.19 5.69
C GLU A 79 -2.84 4.22 4.58
N THR A 80 -2.18 3.06 4.50
CA THR A 80 -2.48 2.02 3.51
C THR A 80 -3.92 1.53 3.66
N VAL A 81 -4.39 1.28 4.89
CA VAL A 81 -5.78 0.88 5.15
C VAL A 81 -6.76 1.98 4.75
N GLY A 82 -6.46 3.23 5.11
CA GLY A 82 -7.27 4.39 4.71
C GLY A 82 -7.34 4.56 3.19
N LEU A 83 -6.22 4.42 2.50
CA LEU A 83 -6.13 4.51 1.04
C LEU A 83 -6.90 3.38 0.36
N GLN A 84 -6.81 2.14 0.86
CA GLN A 84 -7.59 1.01 0.35
C GLN A 84 -9.10 1.25 0.50
N LEU A 85 -9.52 1.84 1.62
CA LEU A 85 -10.92 2.22 1.84
C LEU A 85 -11.39 3.31 0.88
N CYS A 86 -10.57 4.35 0.69
CA CYS A 86 -10.82 5.42 -0.26
C CYS A 86 -10.91 4.88 -1.69
N GLN A 87 -10.03 3.95 -2.07
CA GLN A 87 -10.03 3.32 -3.38
C GLN A 87 -11.34 2.58 -3.67
N LYS A 88 -11.93 1.91 -2.67
CA LYS A 88 -13.25 1.26 -2.80
C LYS A 88 -14.40 2.25 -3.01
N THR A 89 -14.20 3.52 -2.68
CA THR A 89 -15.17 4.59 -2.91
C THR A 89 -15.03 5.19 -4.31
N ILE A 90 -13.84 5.15 -4.90
CA ILE A 90 -13.55 5.61 -6.27
C ILE A 90 -14.13 4.59 -7.25
N GLY A 91 -15.37 4.84 -7.71
CA GLY A 91 -16.09 3.97 -8.64
C GLY A 91 -17.52 3.59 -8.22
N VAL A 92 -17.93 3.92 -6.98
CA VAL A 92 -19.32 3.77 -6.54
C VAL A 92 -20.11 5.03 -6.96
N SER A 93 -20.35 5.16 -8.26
CA SER A 93 -21.22 6.19 -8.85
C SER A 93 -22.72 5.87 -8.71
N ASN A 94 -23.11 4.95 -7.82
CA ASN A 94 -24.52 4.69 -7.52
C ASN A 94 -24.93 5.47 -6.29
N SER A 95 -25.67 6.55 -6.57
CA SER A 95 -26.28 7.57 -5.69
C SER A 95 -27.23 7.06 -4.59
N SER A 96 -27.17 5.80 -4.17
CA SER A 96 -28.17 5.21 -3.27
C SER A 96 -27.64 4.34 -2.13
N ARG A 97 -26.32 4.17 -1.96
CA ARG A 97 -25.78 3.43 -0.80
C ARG A 97 -25.03 4.35 0.15
N SER A 98 -25.38 4.22 1.43
CA SER A 98 -24.77 4.91 2.56
C SER A 98 -23.25 5.03 2.38
N ARG A 99 -22.74 6.26 2.47
CA ARG A 99 -21.30 6.60 2.40
C ARG A 99 -20.48 6.10 3.61
N ALA A 100 -21.08 5.27 4.46
CA ALA A 100 -20.41 4.65 5.59
C ALA A 100 -19.90 3.27 5.15
N VAL A 101 -18.63 3.20 4.75
CA VAL A 101 -17.95 1.90 4.68
C VAL A 101 -17.62 1.53 6.12
N GLN A 102 -18.33 0.53 6.65
CA GLN A 102 -17.99 0.01 7.96
C GLN A 102 -16.62 -0.70 7.88
N PRO A 103 -15.81 -0.67 8.96
CA PRO A 103 -14.60 -1.47 9.03
C PRO A 103 -14.93 -2.90 8.65
N MET A 104 -14.29 -3.42 7.60
CA MET A 104 -14.52 -4.78 7.16
C MET A 104 -14.24 -5.73 8.33
N VAL A 105 -15.13 -6.68 8.54
CA VAL A 105 -14.89 -7.82 9.43
C VAL A 105 -13.57 -8.47 9.02
N ASP A 106 -12.69 -8.77 9.97
CA ASP A 106 -11.34 -9.29 9.71
C ASP A 106 -11.33 -10.47 8.71
N LEU A 107 -12.33 -11.36 8.82
CA LEU A 107 -12.48 -12.49 7.90
C LEU A 107 -12.71 -12.08 6.44
N ALA A 108 -13.46 -11.00 6.20
CA ALA A 108 -13.67 -10.47 4.86
C ALA A 108 -12.38 -9.85 4.28
N GLN A 109 -11.54 -9.24 5.14
CA GLN A 109 -10.23 -8.72 4.72
C GLN A 109 -9.30 -9.87 4.31
N VAL A 110 -9.31 -10.97 5.06
CA VAL A 110 -8.54 -12.18 4.72
C VAL A 110 -8.99 -12.76 3.37
N ALA A 111 -10.30 -12.87 3.14
CA ALA A 111 -10.84 -13.39 1.88
C ALA A 111 -10.45 -12.51 0.67
N GLU A 112 -10.49 -11.19 0.83
CA GLU A 112 -10.07 -10.25 -0.22
C GLU A 112 -8.56 -10.29 -0.46
N ALA A 113 -7.75 -10.35 0.60
CA ALA A 113 -6.31 -10.49 0.50
C ALA A 113 -5.91 -11.80 -0.21
N ALA A 114 -6.57 -12.92 0.12
CA ALA A 114 -6.38 -14.20 -0.55
C ALA A 114 -6.74 -14.13 -2.04
N SER A 115 -7.86 -13.50 -2.38
CA SER A 115 -8.28 -13.31 -3.78
C SER A 115 -7.28 -12.45 -4.56
N LYS A 116 -6.75 -11.38 -3.94
CA LYS A 116 -5.73 -10.53 -4.53
C LYS A 116 -4.42 -11.28 -4.76
N LEU A 117 -4.01 -12.12 -3.80
CA LEU A 117 -2.82 -12.96 -3.92
C LEU A 117 -2.97 -13.93 -5.10
N LEU A 118 -4.14 -14.56 -5.24
CA LEU A 118 -4.43 -15.46 -6.37
C LEU A 118 -4.29 -14.72 -7.72
N SER A 119 -4.85 -13.51 -7.83
CA SER A 119 -4.71 -12.69 -9.04
C SER A 119 -3.27 -12.29 -9.36
N LEU A 120 -2.44 -12.02 -8.34
CA LEU A 120 -1.01 -11.75 -8.54
C LEU A 120 -0.25 -12.99 -9.01
N LEU A 121 -0.58 -14.18 -8.47
CA LEU A 121 -0.02 -15.44 -8.94
C LEU A 121 -0.39 -15.72 -10.39
N ASP A 122 -1.64 -15.46 -10.80
CA ASP A 122 -2.07 -15.59 -12.20
C ASP A 122 -1.26 -14.68 -13.13
N GLN A 123 -0.98 -13.44 -12.73
CA GLN A 123 -0.14 -12.51 -13.51
C GLN A 123 1.30 -13.03 -13.66
N VAL A 124 1.85 -13.61 -12.59
CA VAL A 124 3.18 -14.23 -12.61
C VAL A 124 3.20 -15.45 -13.52
N LEU A 125 2.15 -16.29 -13.49
CA LEU A 125 2.03 -17.45 -14.37
C LEU A 125 2.01 -17.03 -15.84
N VAL A 126 1.20 -16.03 -16.19
CA VAL A 126 1.15 -15.48 -17.56
C VAL A 126 2.52 -14.96 -17.99
N TYR A 127 3.22 -14.23 -17.12
CA TYR A 127 4.58 -13.76 -17.40
C TYR A 127 5.55 -14.92 -17.68
N VAL A 128 5.53 -15.97 -16.86
CA VAL A 128 6.39 -17.15 -17.05
C VAL A 128 6.06 -17.87 -18.36
N GLU A 129 4.78 -18.02 -18.71
CA GLU A 129 4.35 -18.60 -19.99
C GLU A 129 4.79 -17.76 -21.20
N ASP A 130 4.74 -16.43 -21.11
CA ASP A 130 5.18 -15.53 -22.17
C ASP A 130 6.71 -15.51 -22.35
N VAL A 131 7.46 -15.70 -21.26
CA VAL A 131 8.92 -15.91 -21.32
C VAL A 131 9.26 -17.27 -21.93
N LEU A 132 8.56 -18.35 -21.53
CA LEU A 132 8.75 -19.69 -22.09
C LEU A 132 8.39 -19.78 -23.57
N SER A 133 7.36 -19.05 -24.00
CA SER A 133 6.96 -18.94 -25.42
C SER A 133 7.84 -17.98 -26.24
N GLY A 134 8.83 -17.34 -25.61
CA GLY A 134 9.80 -16.46 -26.28
C GLY A 134 9.26 -15.10 -26.70
N LYS A 135 8.07 -14.70 -26.24
CA LYS A 135 7.48 -13.38 -26.54
C LYS A 135 8.13 -12.25 -25.74
N GLN A 136 8.66 -12.56 -24.56
CA GLN A 136 9.28 -11.59 -23.65
C GLN A 136 10.66 -12.08 -23.16
N GLN A 137 11.63 -11.16 -23.03
CA GLN A 137 12.95 -11.50 -22.49
C GLN A 137 12.85 -11.87 -21.01
N ALA A 138 13.55 -12.93 -20.62
CA ALA A 138 13.65 -13.38 -19.23
C ALA A 138 14.41 -12.34 -18.39
N ASP A 139 13.81 -11.93 -17.27
CA ASP A 139 14.48 -11.13 -16.26
C ASP A 139 15.04 -12.02 -15.15
N ASN A 140 16.36 -12.03 -14.99
CA ASN A 140 17.06 -12.82 -13.98
C ASN A 140 16.70 -12.40 -12.55
N SER A 141 16.31 -11.14 -12.33
CA SER A 141 15.92 -10.65 -11.00
C SER A 141 14.58 -11.26 -10.56
N VAL A 142 13.60 -11.31 -11.47
CA VAL A 142 12.30 -11.94 -11.25
C VAL A 142 12.47 -13.45 -11.07
N GLY A 143 13.28 -14.10 -11.90
CA GLY A 143 13.57 -15.52 -11.76
C GLY A 143 14.16 -15.89 -10.39
N ARG A 144 15.05 -15.06 -9.85
CA ARG A 144 15.63 -15.26 -8.52
C ARG A 144 14.60 -15.05 -7.40
N ALA A 145 13.78 -14.02 -7.50
CA ALA A 145 12.70 -13.79 -6.53
C ALA A 145 11.67 -14.93 -6.53
N LEU A 146 11.33 -15.49 -7.71
CA LEU A 146 10.45 -16.65 -7.82
C LEU A 146 11.08 -17.91 -7.22
N LEU A 147 12.38 -18.13 -7.43
CA LEU A 147 13.10 -19.24 -6.83
C LEU A 147 13.11 -19.14 -5.30
N ASP A 148 13.39 -17.95 -4.75
CA ASP A 148 13.32 -17.70 -3.31
C ASP A 148 11.90 -17.91 -2.76
N LEU A 149 10.87 -17.53 -3.53
CA LEU A 149 9.47 -17.73 -3.17
C LEU A 149 9.10 -19.22 -3.13
N ILE A 150 9.55 -20.03 -4.10
CA ILE A 150 9.34 -21.49 -4.10
C ILE A 150 10.07 -22.13 -2.91
N HIS A 151 11.30 -21.69 -2.62
CA HIS A 151 12.05 -22.21 -1.46
C HIS A 151 11.47 -21.78 -0.10
N SER A 152 10.72 -20.67 -0.05
CA SER A 152 10.03 -20.23 1.16
C SER A 152 8.81 -21.09 1.50
N VAL A 153 8.27 -21.84 0.53
CA VAL A 153 7.16 -22.76 0.76
C VAL A 153 7.70 -24.03 1.43
N PRO A 154 7.23 -24.38 2.64
CA PRO A 154 7.66 -25.61 3.30
C PRO A 154 7.29 -26.83 2.45
N ASN A 155 8.27 -27.70 2.18
CA ASN A 155 8.04 -29.00 1.57
C ASN A 155 7.32 -29.93 2.57
N MET A 156 6.01 -29.73 2.75
CA MET A 156 5.18 -30.57 3.61
C MET A 156 4.57 -31.68 2.75
N SER A 157 4.70 -32.93 3.19
CA SER A 157 3.97 -34.05 2.55
C SER A 157 2.46 -33.83 2.65
N THR A 158 1.71 -34.28 1.65
CA THR A 158 0.23 -34.16 1.59
C THR A 158 -0.46 -34.65 2.86
N ASP A 159 0.06 -35.72 3.49
CA ASP A 159 -0.51 -36.31 4.69
C ASP A 159 -0.33 -35.42 5.93
N GLN A 160 0.86 -34.85 6.10
CA GLN A 160 1.15 -33.90 7.18
C GLN A 160 0.31 -32.61 7.04
N PHE A 161 0.15 -32.13 5.80
CA PHE A 161 -0.70 -30.96 5.52
C PHE A 161 -2.16 -31.24 5.86
N ALA A 162 -2.70 -32.39 5.43
CA ALA A 162 -4.07 -32.77 5.71
C ALA A 162 -4.33 -32.93 7.22
N GLN A 163 -3.39 -33.50 7.98
CA GLN A 163 -3.50 -33.59 9.44
C GLN A 163 -3.48 -32.22 10.11
N MET A 164 -2.51 -31.37 9.74
CA MET A 164 -2.38 -30.02 10.30
C MET A 164 -3.62 -29.17 10.01
N PHE A 165 -4.11 -29.21 8.77
CA PHE A 165 -5.31 -28.49 8.32
C PHE A 165 -6.55 -28.96 9.08
N ASN A 166 -6.78 -30.28 9.17
CA ASN A 166 -7.93 -30.82 9.91
C ASN A 166 -7.88 -30.48 11.41
N SER A 167 -6.70 -30.51 12.02
CA SER A 167 -6.54 -30.07 13.43
C SER A 167 -6.93 -28.61 13.59
N ASN A 168 -6.44 -27.73 12.71
CA ASN A 168 -6.72 -26.31 12.77
C ASN A 168 -8.21 -26.01 12.55
N VAL A 169 -8.85 -26.67 11.58
CA VAL A 169 -10.30 -26.57 11.33
C VAL A 169 -11.10 -27.05 12.54
N LYS A 170 -10.70 -28.15 13.18
CA LYS A 170 -11.37 -28.66 14.38
C LYS A 170 -11.29 -27.66 15.53
N ASP A 171 -10.14 -27.04 15.75
CA ASP A 171 -9.94 -26.03 16.79
C ASP A 171 -10.78 -24.78 16.50
N LEU A 172 -10.79 -24.32 15.25
CA LEU A 172 -11.63 -23.19 14.84
C LEU A 172 -13.12 -23.49 15.04
N LEU A 173 -13.58 -24.68 14.64
CA LEU A 173 -14.96 -25.11 14.81
C LEU A 173 -15.35 -25.11 16.29
N MET A 174 -14.45 -25.59 17.17
CA MET A 174 -14.67 -25.58 18.62
C MET A 174 -14.82 -24.16 19.18
N VAL A 175 -14.00 -23.20 18.73
CA VAL A 175 -14.10 -21.80 19.17
C VAL A 175 -15.40 -21.16 18.68
N VAL A 176 -15.81 -21.46 17.45
CA VAL A 176 -17.06 -20.93 16.87
C VAL A 176 -18.28 -21.50 17.60
N THR A 177 -18.32 -22.81 17.87
CA THR A 177 -19.44 -23.42 18.58
C THR A 177 -19.53 -22.92 20.02
N LEU A 178 -18.40 -22.79 20.74
CA LEU A 178 -18.38 -22.21 22.09
C LEU A 178 -18.90 -20.77 22.08
N SER A 179 -18.46 -19.96 21.12
CA SER A 179 -18.91 -18.57 20.96
C SER A 179 -20.42 -18.48 20.71
N GLN A 180 -20.96 -19.38 19.88
CA GLN A 180 -22.40 -19.47 19.63
C GLN A 180 -23.16 -19.89 20.90
N LEU A 181 -22.62 -20.84 21.66
CA LEU A 181 -23.23 -21.32 22.91
C LEU A 181 -23.29 -20.20 23.96
N ILE A 182 -22.20 -19.47 24.15
CA ILE A 182 -22.16 -18.28 25.03
C ILE A 182 -23.16 -17.22 24.57
N LYS A 183 -23.25 -16.95 23.26
CA LYS A 183 -24.20 -16.00 22.70
C LYS A 183 -25.64 -16.42 22.97
N THR A 184 -25.97 -17.70 22.80
CA THR A 184 -27.30 -18.23 23.14
C THR A 184 -27.57 -18.14 24.65
N GLN A 185 -26.59 -18.44 25.49
CA GLN A 185 -26.71 -18.34 26.95
C GLN A 185 -26.98 -16.89 27.39
N LEU A 186 -26.28 -15.92 26.79
CA LEU A 186 -26.49 -14.49 27.02
C LEU A 186 -27.89 -14.06 26.58
N GLN A 187 -28.31 -14.40 25.37
CA GLN A 187 -29.65 -14.08 24.88
C GLN A 187 -30.76 -14.67 25.76
N LEU A 188 -30.57 -15.89 26.26
CA LEU A 188 -31.53 -16.55 27.14
C LEU A 188 -31.58 -15.86 28.52
N ASN A 189 -30.41 -15.53 29.09
CA ASN A 189 -30.32 -14.77 30.34
C ASN A 189 -30.89 -13.35 30.23
N GLU A 190 -30.73 -12.68 29.09
CA GLU A 190 -31.34 -11.36 28.86
C GLU A 190 -32.86 -11.44 28.73
N LYS A 191 -33.41 -12.54 28.21
CA LYS A 191 -34.85 -12.73 27.98
C LYS A 191 -35.60 -13.30 29.19
N LEU A 192 -34.93 -14.02 30.07
CA LEU A 192 -35.51 -14.61 31.29
C LEU A 192 -36.16 -13.55 32.23
N PRO A 193 -35.52 -12.41 32.53
CA PRO A 193 -36.10 -11.34 33.34
C PRO A 193 -37.38 -10.75 32.73
N PHE A 194 -37.44 -10.61 31.40
CA PHE A 194 -38.63 -10.10 30.69
C PHE A 194 -39.83 -11.06 30.74
N LEU A 195 -39.58 -12.37 30.88
CA LEU A 195 -40.63 -13.37 31.01
C LEU A 195 -41.11 -13.54 32.47
N CYS A 196 -40.26 -13.23 33.44
CA CYS A 196 -40.58 -13.35 34.86
C CYS A 196 -41.23 -12.07 35.46
N SER A 197 -41.24 -10.96 34.70
CA SER A 197 -41.83 -9.67 35.11
C SER A 197 -43.21 -9.37 34.49
N ASN A 198 -43.87 -10.36 33.87
CA ASN A 198 -45.29 -10.34 33.45
C ASN A 198 -46.05 -11.42 34.22
#